data_AF-A0A7V7KU72-F1
#
_entry.id   AF-A0A7V7KU72-F1
#
_cell.length_a   1.000
_cell.length_b   1.000
_cell.length_c   1.000
_cell.angle_alpha   90.00
_cell.angle_beta   90.00
_cell.angle_gamma   90.00
#
_symmetry.space_group_name_H-M   'P 1'
#
loop_
_entity.id
_entity.type
_entity.pdbx_description
1 polymer ?
#
loop_
_entity_poly.entity_id
_entity_poly.type
_entity_poly.pdbx_seq_one_letter_code
_entity_poly.pdbx_strand_id
1 'polypeptide(L)'
;MIVIQVALSIAVFLEKNKLPLLPAMATLVIALFGIGRGSIVVAFLIIVISFFVNYFASSSLVEKNESTRRFFGFVMLVLMVVGIAYAGYFGFVNSLIEQSKFSAGLLDSHRGAMLSDYLSKMEGWSLIFGADYTGTSIESTYGGNPHNSYIRLHSYYGLFGLLFIIFSPFSLFVSNKAFIYKSVIFLLVSLVLTRAATDPLLFPTLLDFFYVLYFFLFWKYAPRKD
;
A
#
# COMPACT_ATOMS: atom_id res chain seq x y z
N MET A 1 -1.28 -10.19 2.99
CA MET A 1 -1.49 -10.41 1.55
C MET A 1 -0.88 -9.32 0.67
N ILE A 2 -1.30 -8.05 0.78
CA ILE A 2 -0.76 -6.94 -0.06
C ILE A 2 0.77 -6.87 -0.05
N VAL A 3 1.38 -7.02 1.12
CA VAL A 3 2.84 -7.08 1.33
C VAL A 3 3.48 -8.15 0.42
N ILE A 4 2.96 -9.37 0.47
CA ILE A 4 3.46 -10.50 -0.33
C ILE A 4 3.23 -10.25 -1.83
N GLN A 5 2.07 -9.71 -2.20
CA GLN A 5 1.76 -9.38 -3.59
C GLN A 5 2.74 -8.33 -4.15
N VAL A 6 3.14 -7.35 -3.35
CA VAL A 6 4.16 -6.36 -3.75
C VAL A 6 5.52 -7.02 -3.90
N ALA A 7 5.92 -7.92 -2.99
CA ALA A 7 7.16 -8.70 -3.12
C ALA A 7 7.21 -9.47 -4.45
N LEU A 8 6.13 -10.20 -4.75
CA LEU A 8 5.98 -10.97 -5.98
C LEU A 8 6.01 -10.07 -7.21
N SER A 9 5.31 -8.93 -7.15
CA SER A 9 5.25 -7.96 -8.24
C SER A 9 6.63 -7.39 -8.57
N ILE A 10 7.41 -7.03 -7.55
CA ILE A 10 8.78 -6.55 -7.70
C ILE A 10 9.67 -7.63 -8.31
N ALA A 11 9.62 -8.87 -7.78
CA ALA A 11 10.45 -9.97 -8.28
C ALA A 11 10.19 -10.27 -9.77
N VAL A 12 8.92 -10.43 -10.14
CA VAL A 12 8.54 -10.73 -11.54
C VAL A 12 8.86 -9.55 -12.46
N PHE A 13 8.70 -8.31 -11.99
CA PHE A 13 9.02 -7.13 -12.79
C PHE A 13 10.52 -7.00 -13.05
N LEU A 14 11.36 -7.30 -12.07
CA LEU A 14 12.82 -7.29 -12.23
C LEU A 14 13.32 -8.40 -13.17
N GLU A 15 12.65 -9.55 -13.18
CA GLU A 15 13.02 -10.69 -14.04
C GLU A 15 12.48 -10.56 -15.47
N LYS A 16 11.21 -10.15 -15.63
CA LYS A 16 10.46 -10.24 -16.89
C LYS A 16 10.09 -8.90 -17.49
N ASN A 17 10.47 -7.79 -16.86
CA ASN A 17 10.08 -6.43 -17.24
C ASN A 17 8.56 -6.25 -17.37
N LYS A 18 7.79 -7.05 -16.63
CA LYS A 18 6.33 -7.10 -16.62
C LYS A 18 5.82 -7.35 -15.21
N LEU A 19 4.75 -6.69 -14.82
CA LEU A 19 4.05 -6.92 -13.57
C LEU A 19 3.03 -8.07 -13.69
N PRO A 20 2.90 -8.94 -12.67
CA PRO A 20 2.05 -10.11 -12.73
C PRO A 20 0.57 -9.77 -12.48
N LEU A 21 -0.23 -9.71 -13.56
CA LEU A 21 -1.65 -9.37 -13.50
C LEU A 21 -2.52 -10.43 -12.81
N LEU A 22 -2.29 -11.72 -13.11
CA LEU A 22 -3.12 -12.80 -12.58
C LEU A 22 -3.04 -12.90 -11.04
N PRO A 23 -1.84 -12.90 -10.41
CA PRO A 23 -1.72 -12.81 -8.94
C PRO A 23 -2.33 -11.53 -8.35
N ALA A 24 -2.24 -10.38 -9.05
CA ALA A 24 -2.86 -9.14 -8.60
C ALA A 24 -4.39 -9.23 -8.60
N MET A 25 -4.99 -9.87 -9.61
CA MET A 25 -6.43 -10.14 -9.65
C MET A 25 -6.85 -11.11 -8.55
N ALA A 26 -6.10 -12.18 -8.31
CA ALA A 26 -6.36 -13.11 -7.20
C ALA A 26 -6.30 -12.38 -5.85
N THR A 27 -5.34 -11.47 -5.67
CA THR A 27 -5.22 -10.60 -4.50
C THR A 27 -6.48 -9.74 -4.31
N LEU A 28 -7.05 -9.17 -5.37
CA LEU A 28 -8.29 -8.41 -5.27
C LEU A 28 -9.47 -9.29 -4.84
N VAL A 29 -9.61 -10.49 -5.41
CA VAL A 29 -10.68 -11.44 -5.03
C VAL A 29 -10.58 -11.78 -3.54
N ILE A 30 -9.39 -12.11 -3.06
CA ILE A 30 -9.17 -12.40 -1.63
C ILE A 30 -9.45 -11.15 -0.77
N ALA A 31 -9.08 -9.95 -1.24
CA ALA A 31 -9.37 -8.71 -0.52
C ALA A 31 -10.89 -8.44 -0.39
N LEU A 32 -11.68 -8.79 -1.41
CA LEU A 32 -13.14 -8.69 -1.38
C LEU A 32 -13.74 -9.63 -0.33
N PHE A 33 -13.29 -10.90 -0.29
CA PHE A 33 -13.73 -11.85 0.73
C PHE A 33 -13.30 -11.46 2.15
N GLY A 34 -12.14 -10.81 2.29
CA GLY A 34 -11.64 -10.35 3.58
C GLY A 34 -12.36 -9.11 4.15
N ILE A 35 -13.32 -8.51 3.44
CA ILE A 35 -14.09 -7.30 3.83
C ILE A 35 -13.17 -6.11 4.21
N GLY A 36 -11.88 -6.18 3.85
CA GLY A 36 -10.88 -5.19 4.19
C GLY A 36 -10.94 -4.01 3.23
N ARG A 37 -11.67 -2.94 3.57
CA ARG A 37 -11.84 -1.72 2.74
C ARG A 37 -10.50 -1.21 2.17
N GLY A 38 -9.49 -1.07 3.02
CA GLY A 38 -8.14 -0.63 2.60
C GLY A 38 -7.41 -1.64 1.71
N SER A 39 -7.62 -2.94 1.92
CA SER A 39 -7.01 -3.98 1.09
C SER A 39 -7.62 -4.04 -0.31
N ILE A 40 -8.92 -3.77 -0.45
CA ILE A 40 -9.61 -3.72 -1.76
C ILE A 40 -9.05 -2.57 -2.60
N VAL A 41 -8.96 -1.37 -2.02
CA VAL A 41 -8.42 -0.18 -2.70
C VAL A 41 -6.97 -0.42 -3.14
N VAL A 42 -6.12 -0.92 -2.24
CA VAL A 42 -4.71 -1.16 -2.57
C VAL A 42 -4.55 -2.28 -3.62
N ALA A 43 -5.32 -3.37 -3.53
CA ALA A 43 -5.28 -4.43 -4.53
C ALA A 43 -5.71 -3.93 -5.91
N PHE A 44 -6.75 -3.09 -5.98
CA PHE A 44 -7.19 -2.45 -7.21
C PHE A 44 -6.10 -1.56 -7.81
N LEU A 45 -5.44 -0.73 -6.99
CA LEU A 45 -4.33 0.11 -7.44
C LEU A 45 -3.14 -0.71 -7.96
N ILE A 46 -2.82 -1.85 -7.35
CA ILE A 46 -1.78 -2.76 -7.87
C ILE A 46 -2.15 -3.27 -9.27
N ILE A 47 -3.42 -3.60 -9.52
CA ILE A 47 -3.88 -4.01 -10.86
C ILE A 47 -3.73 -2.86 -11.85
N VAL A 48 -4.17 -1.65 -11.51
CA VAL A 48 -4.05 -0.46 -12.36
C VAL A 48 -2.57 -0.19 -12.71
N ILE A 49 -1.67 -0.20 -11.73
CA ILE A 49 -0.23 -0.04 -11.97
C ILE A 49 0.30 -1.19 -12.85
N SER A 50 -0.10 -2.43 -12.58
CA SER A 50 0.33 -3.60 -13.34
C SER A 50 -0.06 -3.50 -14.82
N PHE A 51 -1.29 -3.07 -15.09
CA PHE A 51 -1.71 -2.75 -16.45
C PHE A 51 -0.88 -1.61 -17.04
N PHE A 52 -0.79 -0.47 -16.35
CA PHE A 52 -0.08 0.69 -16.88
C PHE A 52 1.37 0.37 -17.28
N VAL A 53 2.11 -0.32 -16.41
CA VAL A 53 3.51 -0.70 -16.65
C VAL A 53 3.64 -1.68 -17.80
N ASN A 54 2.79 -2.72 -17.85
CA ASN A 54 2.85 -3.75 -18.89
C ASN A 54 2.57 -3.20 -20.30
N TYR A 55 1.71 -2.19 -20.42
CA TYR A 55 1.25 -1.68 -21.71
C TYR A 55 1.95 -0.39 -22.16
N PHE A 56 2.27 0.52 -21.23
CA PHE A 56 2.86 1.82 -21.57
C PHE A 56 4.37 1.86 -21.36
N ALA A 57 4.86 1.27 -20.26
CA ALA A 57 6.23 1.49 -19.80
C ALA A 57 7.21 0.38 -20.19
N SER A 58 6.76 -0.86 -20.34
CA SER A 58 7.59 -1.94 -20.84
C SER A 58 7.72 -1.83 -22.36
N SER A 59 8.78 -1.16 -22.81
CA SER A 59 9.18 -1.05 -24.22
C SER A 59 9.56 -2.39 -24.86
N SER A 60 9.54 -3.50 -24.11
CA SER A 60 10.15 -4.75 -24.52
C SER A 60 9.23 -5.75 -25.22
N LEU A 61 7.89 -5.64 -25.22
CA LEU A 61 7.07 -6.84 -25.50
C LEU A 61 5.82 -6.71 -26.38
N VAL A 62 5.56 -5.60 -27.07
CA VAL A 62 4.49 -5.58 -28.08
C VAL A 62 4.89 -4.70 -29.26
N GLU A 63 5.04 -5.28 -30.45
CA GLU A 63 4.91 -4.55 -31.72
C GLU A 63 3.56 -3.83 -31.69
N LYS A 64 3.59 -2.52 -31.44
CA LYS A 64 2.41 -1.75 -31.04
C LYS A 64 1.46 -1.57 -32.23
N ASN A 65 0.50 -2.47 -32.37
CA ASN A 65 -0.68 -2.22 -33.17
C ASN A 65 -1.57 -1.19 -32.45
N GLU A 66 -1.90 -0.07 -33.12
CA GLU A 66 -2.66 1.04 -32.50
C GLU A 66 -4.02 0.59 -31.93
N SER A 67 -4.62 -0.44 -32.54
CA SER A 67 -5.90 -1.00 -32.12
C SER A 67 -5.84 -1.59 -30.70
N THR A 68 -4.75 -2.29 -30.38
CA THR A 68 -4.53 -2.89 -29.06
C THR A 68 -4.36 -1.79 -28.00
N ARG A 69 -3.61 -0.72 -28.30
CA ARG A 69 -3.47 0.44 -27.40
C ARG A 69 -4.81 1.13 -27.12
N ARG A 70 -5.67 1.27 -28.13
CA ARG A 70 -7.00 1.88 -28.01
C ARG A 70 -7.98 1.00 -27.20
N PHE A 71 -7.98 -0.31 -27.44
CA PHE A 71 -8.77 -1.26 -26.65
C PHE A 71 -8.37 -1.26 -25.17
N PHE A 72 -7.08 -1.21 -24.86
CA PHE A 72 -6.61 -1.16 -23.46
C PHE A 72 -6.78 0.20 -22.81
N GLY A 73 -6.69 1.30 -23.56
CA GLY A 73 -7.12 2.62 -23.10
C GLY A 73 -8.60 2.64 -22.74
N PHE A 74 -9.43 1.96 -23.53
CA PHE A 74 -10.84 1.76 -23.24
C PHE A 74 -11.06 0.88 -21.99
N VAL A 75 -10.32 -0.21 -21.80
CA VAL A 75 -10.40 -1.02 -20.57
C VAL A 75 -9.97 -0.21 -19.34
N MET A 76 -8.92 0.62 -19.44
CA MET A 76 -8.52 1.53 -18.36
C MET A 76 -9.58 2.59 -18.05
N LEU A 77 -10.19 3.18 -19.08
CA LEU A 77 -11.31 4.10 -18.93
C LEU A 77 -12.49 3.39 -18.26
N VAL A 78 -12.82 2.16 -18.68
CA VAL A 78 -13.88 1.35 -18.07
C VAL A 78 -13.54 1.00 -16.62
N LEU A 79 -12.32 0.61 -16.29
CA LEU A 79 -11.91 0.33 -14.91
C LEU A 79 -11.88 1.58 -14.04
N MET A 80 -11.48 2.74 -14.59
CA MET A 80 -11.52 4.03 -13.91
C MET A 80 -12.97 4.48 -13.70
N VAL A 81 -13.83 4.35 -14.71
CA VAL A 81 -15.27 4.64 -14.64
C VAL A 81 -15.96 3.66 -13.70
N VAL A 82 -15.60 2.38 -13.68
CA VAL A 82 -16.10 1.39 -12.72
C VAL A 82 -15.55 1.67 -11.32
N GLY A 83 -14.32 2.15 -11.18
CA GLY A 83 -13.76 2.55 -9.88
C GLY A 83 -14.42 3.81 -9.31
N ILE A 84 -14.66 4.81 -10.16
CA ILE A 84 -15.40 6.04 -9.84
C ILE A 84 -16.88 5.72 -9.63
N ALA A 85 -17.47 4.86 -10.46
CA ALA A 85 -18.83 4.38 -10.29
C ALA A 85 -18.94 3.52 -9.05
N TYR A 86 -17.98 2.70 -8.66
CA TYR A 86 -18.00 1.97 -7.39
C TYR A 86 -17.86 2.93 -6.19
N ALA A 87 -17.02 3.95 -6.32
CA ALA A 87 -16.93 5.04 -5.35
C ALA A 87 -18.23 5.87 -5.28
N GLY A 88 -18.97 6.01 -6.38
CA GLY A 88 -20.25 6.72 -6.49
C GLY A 88 -21.50 5.85 -6.28
N TYR A 89 -21.41 4.53 -6.44
CA TYR A 89 -22.45 3.50 -6.28
C TYR A 89 -22.60 3.08 -4.81
N PHE A 90 -22.06 3.91 -3.93
CA PHE A 90 -22.56 4.15 -2.58
C PHE A 90 -24.03 4.58 -2.50
N GLY A 91 -24.78 4.59 -3.59
CA GLY A 91 -26.24 4.61 -3.57
C GLY A 91 -26.89 3.23 -3.36
N PHE A 92 -26.28 2.13 -3.83
CA PHE A 92 -26.87 0.79 -3.73
C PHE A 92 -26.39 0.02 -2.51
N VAL A 93 -25.21 0.36 -1.99
CA VAL A 93 -24.75 -0.13 -0.69
C VAL A 93 -25.60 0.46 0.44
N ASN A 94 -26.35 1.55 0.22
CA ASN A 94 -27.20 2.17 1.26
C ASN A 94 -28.20 1.18 1.91
N SER A 95 -28.68 0.16 1.19
CA SER A 95 -29.56 -0.88 1.77
C SER A 95 -28.82 -1.94 2.61
N LEU A 96 -27.50 -2.07 2.45
CA LEU A 96 -26.62 -2.89 3.29
C LEU A 96 -25.88 -2.06 4.36
N ILE A 97 -25.87 -0.72 4.23
CA ILE A 97 -25.24 0.27 5.13
C ILE A 97 -26.14 0.62 6.31
N GLU A 98 -27.46 0.53 6.19
CA GLU A 98 -28.32 0.65 7.38
C GLU A 98 -28.02 -0.43 8.44
N GLN A 99 -27.37 -1.53 8.04
CA GLN A 99 -26.85 -2.55 8.97
C GLN A 99 -25.32 -2.56 9.14
N SER A 100 -24.56 -1.86 8.28
CA SER A 100 -23.10 -1.82 8.36
C SER A 100 -22.61 -0.38 8.48
N LYS A 101 -21.89 -0.09 9.58
CA LYS A 101 -21.30 1.21 9.96
C LYS A 101 -20.47 1.86 8.82
N PHE A 102 -21.15 2.44 7.84
CA PHE A 102 -20.54 3.06 6.66
C PHE A 102 -20.71 4.58 6.69
N SER A 103 -21.59 5.11 7.54
CA SER A 103 -21.72 6.56 7.76
C SER A 103 -20.49 7.22 8.41
N ALA A 104 -19.47 6.46 8.85
CA ALA A 104 -18.33 6.96 9.61
C ALA A 104 -17.06 7.31 8.78
N GLY A 105 -17.01 7.05 7.46
CA GLY A 105 -15.86 7.40 6.61
C GLY A 105 -14.70 6.37 6.61
N LEU A 106 -13.60 6.71 5.91
CA LEU A 106 -12.38 5.86 5.79
C LEU A 106 -11.57 5.76 7.10
N LEU A 107 -11.75 6.75 7.99
CA LEU A 107 -11.30 6.72 9.38
C LEU A 107 -12.51 6.35 10.24
N ASP A 108 -12.63 5.06 10.59
CA ASP A 108 -13.60 4.65 11.59
C ASP A 108 -13.36 5.44 12.90
N SER A 109 -14.41 5.81 13.62
CA SER A 109 -14.33 6.65 14.82
C SER A 109 -13.33 6.09 15.84
N HIS A 110 -13.23 4.76 15.89
CA HIS A 110 -12.24 4.01 16.67
C HIS A 110 -10.78 4.32 16.30
N ARG A 111 -10.44 4.42 15.02
CA ARG A 111 -9.07 4.72 14.55
C ARG A 111 -8.70 6.18 14.75
N GLY A 112 -9.66 7.08 14.57
CA GLY A 112 -9.49 8.50 14.88
C GLY A 112 -9.21 8.71 16.37
N ALA A 113 -9.98 8.05 17.24
CA ALA A 113 -9.78 8.09 18.69
C ALA A 113 -8.40 7.56 19.10
N MET A 114 -7.99 6.38 18.61
CA MET A 114 -6.65 5.84 18.90
C MET A 114 -5.52 6.78 18.47
N LEU A 115 -5.64 7.40 17.30
CA LEU A 115 -4.64 8.36 16.81
C LEU A 115 -4.60 9.61 17.70
N SER A 116 -5.77 10.15 18.07
CA SER A 116 -5.87 11.32 18.95
C SER A 116 -5.29 11.04 20.33
N ASP A 117 -5.65 9.91 20.94
CA ASP A 117 -5.16 9.49 22.26
C ASP A 117 -3.64 9.28 22.27
N TYR A 118 -3.09 8.78 21.17
CA TYR A 118 -1.65 8.59 21.07
C TYR A 118 -0.91 9.91 20.87
N LEU A 119 -1.42 10.78 20.00
CA LEU A 119 -0.82 12.10 19.73
C LEU A 119 -0.83 12.99 20.97
N SER A 120 -1.85 12.90 21.83
CA SER A 120 -1.90 13.67 23.09
C SER A 120 -0.82 13.29 24.09
N LYS A 121 -0.15 12.14 23.91
CA LYS A 121 1.00 11.72 24.73
C LYS A 121 2.35 12.09 24.15
N MET A 122 2.39 12.67 22.95
CA MET A 122 3.64 13.04 22.27
C MET A 122 4.10 14.43 22.72
N GLU A 123 4.75 14.51 23.87
CA GLU A 123 5.32 15.74 24.42
C GLU A 123 6.80 15.56 24.79
N GLY A 124 7.63 16.56 24.46
CA GLY A 124 9.06 16.56 24.79
C GLY A 124 9.80 15.32 24.27
N TRP A 125 10.33 14.50 25.18
CA TRP A 125 11.11 13.32 24.84
C TRP A 125 10.28 12.18 24.24
N SER A 126 9.00 12.06 24.58
CA SER A 126 8.16 10.99 24.02
C SER A 126 7.87 11.18 22.52
N LEU A 127 7.98 12.43 22.03
CA LEU A 127 7.93 12.71 20.59
C LEU A 127 9.17 12.16 19.86
N ILE A 128 10.34 12.13 20.50
CA ILE A 128 11.59 11.68 19.89
C ILE A 128 11.77 10.17 20.06
N PHE A 129 11.53 9.65 21.25
CA PHE A 129 11.82 8.26 21.61
C PHE A 129 10.61 7.32 21.55
N GLY A 130 9.40 7.86 21.35
CA GLY A 130 8.16 7.09 21.38
C GLY A 130 7.37 7.32 22.66
N ALA A 131 6.05 7.19 22.56
CA ALA A 131 5.14 7.18 23.70
C ALA A 131 4.64 5.75 23.93
N ASP A 132 4.44 5.38 25.20
CA ASP A 132 3.73 4.14 25.54
C ASP A 132 2.20 4.31 25.39
N TYR A 133 1.46 3.20 25.46
CA TYR A 133 0.01 3.22 25.34
C TYR A 133 -0.74 3.41 26.66
N THR A 134 -0.03 3.58 27.78
CA THR A 134 -0.65 3.63 29.10
C THR A 134 -1.68 4.75 29.21
N GLY A 135 -2.89 4.44 29.65
CA GLY A 135 -3.97 5.42 29.78
C GLY A 135 -4.61 5.86 28.46
N THR A 136 -4.40 5.12 27.36
CA THR A 136 -5.05 5.37 26.07
C THR A 136 -6.14 4.34 25.78
N SER A 137 -7.02 4.62 24.80
CA SER A 137 -7.94 3.61 24.27
C SER A 137 -7.22 2.41 23.65
N ILE A 138 -5.99 2.58 23.17
CA ILE A 138 -5.16 1.51 22.60
C ILE A 138 -4.92 0.40 23.63
N GLU A 139 -4.53 0.77 24.86
CA GLU A 139 -4.34 -0.16 25.97
C GLU A 139 -5.68 -0.70 26.49
N SER A 140 -6.58 0.20 26.87
CA SER A 140 -7.79 -0.11 27.64
C SER A 140 -8.90 -0.77 26.84
N THR A 141 -9.05 -0.44 25.57
CA THR A 141 -10.18 -0.86 24.72
C THR A 141 -9.77 -1.81 23.61
N TYR A 142 -8.55 -1.66 23.07
CA TYR A 142 -8.06 -2.43 21.91
C TYR A 142 -6.96 -3.43 22.25
N GLY A 143 -6.74 -3.74 23.52
CA GLY A 143 -5.82 -4.79 23.96
C GLY A 143 -4.36 -4.55 23.54
N GLY A 144 -3.93 -3.29 23.51
CA GLY A 144 -2.59 -2.88 23.09
C GLY A 144 -2.39 -2.80 21.58
N ASN A 145 -3.46 -2.91 20.77
CA ASN A 145 -3.37 -2.87 19.32
C ASN A 145 -3.78 -1.48 18.77
N PRO A 146 -2.84 -0.69 18.22
CA PRO A 146 -3.13 0.66 17.74
C PRO A 146 -3.85 0.71 16.39
N HIS A 147 -4.11 -0.43 15.75
CA HIS A 147 -4.71 -0.54 14.43
C HIS A 147 -4.02 0.30 13.31
N ASN A 148 -2.78 0.76 13.57
CA ASN A 148 -1.97 1.60 12.70
C ASN A 148 -0.49 1.27 12.95
N SER A 149 0.22 0.85 11.90
CA SER A 149 1.64 0.51 11.97
C SER A 149 2.54 1.69 12.35
N TYR A 150 2.17 2.92 12.02
CA TYR A 150 3.00 4.09 12.32
C TYR A 150 2.95 4.45 13.81
N ILE A 151 1.78 4.36 14.43
CA ILE A 151 1.66 4.52 15.89
C ILE A 151 2.54 3.49 16.58
N ARG A 152 2.45 2.22 16.15
CA ARG A 152 3.29 1.15 16.69
C ARG A 152 4.77 1.41 16.46
N LEU A 153 5.18 1.72 15.24
CA LEU A 153 6.57 2.00 14.93
C LEU A 153 7.13 3.13 15.78
N HIS A 154 6.37 4.21 15.97
CA HIS A 154 6.76 5.31 16.84
C HIS A 154 6.88 4.87 18.30
N SER A 155 5.95 4.05 18.81
CA SER A 155 5.95 3.61 20.20
C SER A 155 7.19 2.76 20.53
N TYR A 156 7.65 1.94 19.57
CA TYR A 156 8.82 1.08 19.76
C TYR A 156 10.16 1.71 19.40
N TYR A 157 10.20 2.57 18.38
CA TYR A 157 11.46 3.08 17.80
C TYR A 157 11.54 4.61 17.69
N GLY A 158 10.54 5.30 18.23
CA GLY A 158 10.46 6.75 18.21
C GLY A 158 10.41 7.36 16.81
N LEU A 159 10.75 8.64 16.77
CA LEU A 159 10.78 9.43 15.55
C LEU A 159 11.79 8.86 14.55
N PHE A 160 12.92 8.33 15.00
CA PHE A 160 13.95 7.77 14.11
C PHE A 160 13.43 6.57 13.31
N GLY A 161 12.64 5.69 13.93
CA GLY A 161 11.98 4.59 13.24
C GLY A 161 10.98 5.09 12.18
N LEU A 162 10.14 6.06 12.54
CA LEU A 162 9.20 6.69 11.59
C LEU A 162 9.93 7.30 10.38
N LEU A 163 10.96 8.11 10.63
CA LEU A 163 11.74 8.76 9.58
C LEU A 163 12.40 7.72 8.68
N PHE A 164 13.01 6.68 9.25
CA PHE A 164 13.63 5.62 8.47
C PHE A 164 12.64 4.98 7.48
N ILE A 165 11.43 4.63 7.94
CA ILE A 165 10.40 4.01 7.09
C ILE A 165 9.86 4.99 6.05
N ILE A 166 9.57 6.25 6.42
CA ILE A 166 9.04 7.26 5.50
C ILE A 166 10.05 7.60 4.41
N PHE A 167 11.34 7.69 4.75
CA PHE A 167 12.38 8.10 3.81
C PHE A 167 13.00 6.94 3.04
N SER A 168 12.88 5.69 3.48
CA SER A 168 13.51 4.56 2.79
C SER A 168 13.10 4.38 1.32
N PRO A 169 11.86 4.66 0.86
CA PRO A 169 11.53 4.56 -0.57
C PRO A 169 12.33 5.54 -1.43
N PHE A 170 12.74 6.69 -0.87
CA PHE A 170 13.56 7.66 -1.59
C PHE A 170 14.98 7.18 -1.83
N SER A 171 15.46 6.20 -1.06
CA SER A 171 16.76 5.57 -1.29
C SER A 171 16.88 5.05 -2.73
N LEU A 172 15.78 4.56 -3.33
CA LEU A 172 15.68 4.05 -4.70
C LEU A 172 16.27 5.04 -5.74
N PHE A 173 16.08 6.34 -5.52
CA PHE A 173 16.49 7.39 -6.45
C PHE A 173 17.97 7.75 -6.37
N VAL A 174 18.66 7.39 -5.29
CA VAL A 174 20.10 7.62 -5.09
C VAL A 174 20.96 6.74 -6.02
N SER A 175 20.43 5.62 -6.50
CA SER A 175 21.18 4.68 -7.35
C SER A 175 21.39 5.15 -8.80
N ASN A 176 22.30 4.48 -9.52
CA ASN A 176 22.45 4.64 -10.97
C ASN A 176 21.56 3.70 -11.80
N LYS A 177 20.49 3.14 -11.20
CA LYS A 177 19.57 2.24 -11.89
C LYS A 177 18.63 2.96 -12.85
N ALA A 178 18.10 2.25 -13.83
CA ALA A 178 17.17 2.81 -14.81
C ALA A 178 15.90 3.38 -14.14
N PHE A 179 15.47 4.56 -14.59
CA PHE A 179 14.42 5.36 -13.93
C PHE A 179 13.09 4.62 -13.84
N ILE A 180 12.72 3.83 -14.86
CA ILE A 180 11.46 3.09 -14.83
C ILE A 180 11.39 2.12 -13.65
N TYR A 181 12.49 1.42 -13.32
CA TYR A 181 12.50 0.50 -12.19
C TYR A 181 12.37 1.22 -10.86
N LYS A 182 13.04 2.37 -10.71
CA LYS A 182 12.91 3.24 -9.53
C LYS A 182 11.45 3.63 -9.32
N SER A 183 10.82 4.14 -10.36
CA SER A 183 9.44 4.65 -10.29
C SER A 183 8.42 3.54 -10.02
N VAL A 184 8.51 2.40 -10.70
CA VAL A 184 7.59 1.27 -10.48
C VAL A 184 7.72 0.72 -9.06
N ILE A 185 8.94 0.50 -8.60
CA ILE A 185 9.17 -0.07 -7.27
C ILE A 185 8.81 0.95 -6.18
N PHE A 186 9.11 2.24 -6.37
CA PHE A 186 8.67 3.30 -5.48
C PHE A 186 7.15 3.35 -5.33
N LEU A 187 6.40 3.26 -6.43
CA LEU A 187 4.93 3.23 -6.40
C LEU A 187 4.40 2.00 -5.63
N LEU A 188 4.95 0.82 -5.90
CA LEU A 188 4.55 -0.41 -5.19
C LEU A 188 4.87 -0.37 -3.70
N VAL A 189 6.04 0.14 -3.31
CA VAL A 189 6.41 0.32 -1.90
C VAL A 189 5.51 1.37 -1.24
N SER A 190 5.18 2.46 -1.93
CA SER A 190 4.25 3.48 -1.43
C SER A 190 2.87 2.91 -1.12
N LEU A 191 2.37 1.97 -1.93
CA LEU A 191 1.11 1.25 -1.65
C LEU A 191 1.17 0.38 -0.39
N VAL A 192 2.34 -0.19 -0.08
CA VAL A 192 2.54 -0.93 1.17
C VAL A 192 2.54 0.02 2.36
N LEU A 193 3.14 1.20 2.23
CA LEU A 193 3.16 2.22 3.26
C LEU A 193 1.76 2.81 3.52
N THR A 194 0.96 3.09 2.50
CA THR A 194 -0.43 3.51 2.72
C THR A 194 -1.26 2.44 3.42
N ARG A 195 -0.96 1.15 3.18
CA ARG A 195 -1.59 0.05 3.93
C ARG A 195 -1.18 0.05 5.41
N ALA A 196 0.07 0.39 5.73
CA ALA A 196 0.58 0.49 7.10
C ALA A 196 -0.22 1.50 7.94
N ALA A 197 -0.76 2.57 7.34
CA ALA A 197 -1.60 3.55 8.04
C ALA A 197 -2.93 2.96 8.54
N THR A 198 -3.40 1.86 7.94
CA THR A 198 -4.75 1.33 8.15
C THR A 198 -4.75 -0.05 8.82
N ASP A 199 -3.58 -0.61 9.12
CA ASP A 199 -3.44 -1.89 9.82
C ASP A 199 -2.01 -2.08 10.36
N PRO A 200 -1.86 -2.60 11.58
CA PRO A 200 -0.59 -2.91 12.24
C PRO A 200 0.05 -4.18 11.67
N LEU A 201 0.08 -4.35 10.35
CA LEU A 201 0.74 -5.51 9.73
C LEU A 201 2.24 -5.33 9.58
N LEU A 202 2.74 -4.10 9.65
CA LEU A 202 4.16 -3.76 9.43
C LEU A 202 4.72 -2.98 10.61
N PHE A 203 5.98 -3.21 10.96
CA PHE A 203 6.77 -2.43 11.91
C PHE A 203 6.25 -2.43 13.37
N PRO A 204 6.83 -3.22 14.29
CA PRO A 204 7.63 -4.43 14.07
C PRO A 204 6.74 -5.67 13.89
N THR A 205 6.89 -6.42 12.79
CA THR A 205 6.29 -7.76 12.59
C THR A 205 7.16 -8.66 11.71
N LEU A 206 6.80 -9.95 11.62
CA LEU A 206 7.44 -10.89 10.68
C LEU A 206 7.34 -10.46 9.20
N LEU A 207 6.35 -9.63 8.85
CA LEU A 207 6.18 -9.14 7.49
C LEU A 207 7.20 -8.06 7.10
N ASP A 208 7.95 -7.52 8.06
CA ASP A 208 9.01 -6.54 7.81
C ASP A 208 10.14 -7.13 6.97
N PHE A 209 10.32 -8.45 7.02
CA PHE A 209 11.21 -9.18 6.11
C PHE A 209 10.91 -8.85 4.65
N PHE A 210 9.64 -8.82 4.25
CA PHE A 210 9.25 -8.48 2.88
C PHE A 210 9.54 -7.02 2.57
N TYR A 211 9.32 -6.12 3.54
CA TYR A 211 9.64 -4.71 3.35
C TYR A 211 11.12 -4.49 3.02
N VAL A 212 12.03 -5.14 3.77
CA VAL A 212 13.47 -5.10 3.49
C VAL A 212 13.80 -5.81 2.17
N LEU A 213 13.14 -6.94 1.88
CA LEU A 213 13.33 -7.71 0.65
C LEU A 213 13.08 -6.86 -0.61
N TYR A 214 12.12 -5.94 -0.60
CA TYR A 214 11.86 -5.06 -1.75
C TYR A 214 13.12 -4.29 -2.18
N PHE A 215 13.80 -3.69 -1.21
CA PHE A 215 15.01 -2.90 -1.45
C PHE A 215 16.20 -3.79 -1.83
N PHE A 216 16.32 -4.96 -1.20
CA PHE A 216 17.35 -5.94 -1.54
C PHE A 216 17.23 -6.40 -3.00
N LEU A 217 16.01 -6.78 -3.42
CA LEU A 217 15.74 -7.18 -4.80
C LEU A 217 16.07 -6.05 -5.78
N PHE A 218 15.65 -4.83 -5.45
CA PHE A 218 15.95 -3.66 -6.27
C PHE A 218 17.48 -3.49 -6.46
N TRP A 219 18.27 -3.40 -5.38
CA TRP A 219 19.70 -3.11 -5.51
C TRP A 219 20.46 -4.20 -6.25
N LYS A 220 20.10 -5.46 -5.98
CA LYS A 220 20.75 -6.61 -6.57
C LYS A 220 20.41 -6.81 -8.05
N TYR A 221 19.15 -6.65 -8.43
CA TYR A 221 18.66 -7.11 -9.75
C TYR A 221 18.20 -5.99 -10.69
N ALA A 222 17.96 -4.77 -10.23
CA ALA A 222 17.52 -3.70 -11.13
C ALA A 222 18.62 -3.36 -12.16
N PRO A 223 18.29 -3.17 -13.46
CA PRO A 223 19.24 -2.74 -14.48
C PRO A 223 19.82 -1.35 -14.22
N ARG A 224 21.08 -1.15 -14.63
CA ARG A 224 21.72 0.18 -14.62
C ARG A 224 21.13 1.04 -15.74
N LYS A 225 21.24 2.37 -15.60
CA LYS A 225 20.93 3.31 -16.67
C LYS A 225 21.98 3.11 -17.78
N ASP A 226 21.52 2.86 -19.00
CA ASP A 226 22.37 2.85 -20.20
C ASP A 226 22.97 4.23 -20.48
#